data_AF-A0A967Q584-F1
#
_entry.id   AF-A0A967Q584-F1
#
_cell.length_a   1.000
_cell.length_b   1.000
_cell.length_c   1.000
_cell.angle_alpha   90.00
_cell.angle_beta   90.00
_cell.angle_gamma   90.00
#
_symmetry.space_group_name_H-M   'P 1'
#
loop_
_entity.id
_entity.type
_entity.pdbx_description
1 polymer ?
#
loop_
_entity_poly.entity_id
_entity_poly.type
_entity_poly.pdbx_seq_one_letter_code
_entity_poly.pdbx_strand_id
1 'polypeptide(L)'
;MAEKLTKGLVQVYTGNGKGKTTASLGLSLRAVGHDLKVYIIQFMKGSTSYGELETARRLAPNLTIEQVGQCTFVSRDNPDPVDRRMAEEGFAKAHKIVLSGEYDLVVLDEINCVVDFGLVPVEDLKA
;
A
#
# COMPACT_ATOMS: atom_id res chain seq x y z
N MET A 1 16.51 19.52 -5.37
CA MET A 1 15.49 19.08 -4.41
C MET A 1 14.15 19.26 -5.10
N ALA A 2 13.37 18.19 -5.28
CA ALA A 2 12.03 18.32 -5.83
C ALA A 2 11.18 19.24 -4.93
N GLU A 3 10.33 20.08 -5.54
CA GLU A 3 9.38 20.87 -4.76
C GLU A 3 8.39 19.94 -4.07
N LYS A 4 8.23 20.07 -2.75
CA LYS A 4 7.24 19.30 -2.00
C LYS A 4 5.84 19.62 -2.51
N LEU A 5 5.02 18.58 -2.70
CA LEU A 5 3.62 18.73 -3.09
C LEU A 5 2.88 19.55 -2.03
N THR A 6 2.30 20.68 -2.42
CA THR A 6 1.66 21.63 -1.50
C THR A 6 0.23 21.24 -1.12
N LYS A 7 -0.41 20.36 -1.91
CA LYS A 7 -1.77 19.88 -1.68
C LYS A 7 -1.81 18.35 -1.74
N GLY A 8 -2.18 17.73 -0.62
CA GLY A 8 -2.47 16.30 -0.56
C GLY A 8 -3.82 15.98 -1.21
N LEU A 9 -3.87 14.88 -1.98
CA LEU A 9 -5.10 14.35 -2.59
C LEU A 9 -5.19 12.85 -2.30
N VAL A 10 -6.41 12.35 -2.13
CA VAL A 10 -6.69 10.92 -2.01
C VAL A 10 -7.22 10.41 -3.34
N GLN A 11 -6.60 9.35 -3.87
CA GLN A 11 -7.04 8.67 -5.09
C GLN A 11 -7.51 7.27 -4.73
N VAL A 12 -8.69 6.89 -5.20
CA VAL A 12 -9.26 5.55 -5.00
C VAL A 12 -9.40 4.85 -6.35
N TYR A 13 -8.62 3.79 -6.54
CA TYR A 13 -8.76 2.89 -7.70
C TYR A 13 -9.58 1.67 -7.29
N THR A 14 -10.83 1.60 -7.77
CA THR A 14 -11.78 0.53 -7.43
C THR A 14 -12.42 -0.08 -8.69
N GLY A 15 -13.26 -1.09 -8.51
CA GLY A 15 -13.95 -1.83 -9.56
C GLY A 15 -13.33 -3.19 -9.88
N ASN A 16 -14.07 -4.01 -10.61
CA ASN A 16 -13.71 -5.41 -10.88
C ASN A 16 -12.69 -5.59 -12.00
N GLY A 17 -12.40 -4.52 -12.76
CA GLY A 17 -11.40 -4.55 -13.82
C GLY A 17 -9.98 -4.79 -13.30
N LYS A 18 -9.17 -5.47 -14.10
CA LYS A 18 -7.72 -5.49 -13.94
C LYS A 18 -7.18 -4.08 -14.24
N GLY A 19 -6.30 -3.57 -13.38
CA GLY A 19 -5.70 -2.25 -13.63
C GLY A 19 -5.37 -1.44 -12.38
N LYS A 20 -6.00 -1.73 -11.24
CA LYS A 20 -5.89 -0.93 -10.00
C LYS A 20 -4.45 -0.82 -9.50
N THR A 21 -3.83 -1.95 -9.17
CA THR A 21 -2.44 -2.00 -8.71
C THR A 21 -1.46 -1.50 -9.78
N THR A 22 -1.68 -1.83 -11.05
CA THR A 22 -0.82 -1.33 -12.13
C THR A 22 -0.92 0.19 -12.31
N ALA A 23 -2.09 0.79 -12.07
CA ALA A 23 -2.27 2.24 -12.12
C ALA A 23 -1.53 2.92 -10.95
N SER A 24 -1.59 2.36 -9.74
CA SER A 24 -0.85 2.90 -8.59
C SER A 24 0.67 2.74 -8.76
N LEU A 25 1.14 1.64 -9.35
CA LEU A 25 2.54 1.44 -9.70
C LEU A 25 3.01 2.42 -10.79
N GLY A 26 2.19 2.67 -11.81
CA GLY A 26 2.50 3.65 -12.86
C GLY A 26 2.60 5.07 -12.30
N LEU A 27 1.70 5.45 -11.38
CA LEU A 27 1.79 6.72 -10.65
C LEU A 27 3.05 6.79 -9.79
N SER A 28 3.39 5.70 -9.09
CA SER A 28 4.60 5.59 -8.27
C SER A 28 5.87 5.76 -9.09
N LEU A 29 5.96 5.09 -10.24
CA LEU A 29 7.09 5.24 -11.16
C LEU A 29 7.23 6.67 -11.68
N ARG A 30 6.11 7.32 -12.01
CA ARG A 30 6.11 8.74 -12.41
C ARG A 30 6.64 9.63 -11.29
N ALA A 31 6.16 9.44 -10.06
CA ALA A 31 6.61 10.21 -8.90
C ALA A 31 8.12 10.05 -8.65
N VAL A 32 8.61 8.81 -8.67
CA VAL A 32 10.05 8.50 -8.56
C VAL A 32 10.86 9.19 -9.67
N GLY A 33 10.36 9.21 -10.90
CA GLY A 33 11.00 9.91 -12.02
C GLY A 33 11.08 11.44 -11.86
N HIS A 34 10.33 12.01 -10.91
CA HIS A 34 10.41 13.41 -10.50
C HIS A 34 11.14 13.59 -9.15
N ASP A 35 11.96 12.62 -8.74
CA ASP A 35 12.71 12.62 -7.48
C ASP A 35 11.85 12.67 -6.20
N LEU A 36 10.57 12.29 -6.30
CA LEU A 36 9.67 12.19 -5.15
C LEU A 36 9.86 10.85 -4.41
N LYS A 37 9.65 10.86 -3.10
CA LYS A 37 9.70 9.65 -2.26
C LYS A 37 8.35 8.96 -2.21
N VAL A 38 8.34 7.67 -2.53
CA VAL A 38 7.14 6.84 -2.60
C VAL A 38 7.24 5.66 -1.64
N TYR A 39 6.15 5.44 -0.90
CA TYR A 39 5.97 4.25 -0.08
C TYR A 39 4.71 3.49 -0.50
N ILE A 40 4.84 2.20 -0.77
CA ILE A 40 3.73 1.31 -1.09
C ILE A 40 3.66 0.24 -0.01
N ILE A 41 2.51 0.10 0.63
CA ILE A 41 2.19 -1.05 1.46
C ILE A 41 1.18 -1.92 0.72
N GLN A 42 1.47 -3.21 0.64
CA GLN A 42 0.62 -4.20 -0.01
C GLN A 42 0.02 -5.12 1.04
N PHE A 43 -1.28 -4.99 1.26
CA PHE A 43 -2.00 -5.85 2.19
C PHE A 43 -2.34 -7.20 1.56
N MET A 44 -2.48 -8.23 2.40
CA MET A 44 -2.89 -9.59 2.01
C MET A 44 -1.94 -10.23 0.98
N LYS A 45 -0.69 -9.77 0.92
CA LYS A 45 0.36 -10.31 0.06
C LYS A 45 1.57 -10.68 0.91
N GLY A 46 2.18 -11.84 0.63
CA GLY A 46 3.44 -12.27 1.24
C GLY A 46 4.38 -13.02 0.30
N SER A 47 3.97 -13.27 -0.95
CA SER A 47 4.84 -13.96 -1.93
C SER A 47 5.97 -13.05 -2.40
N THR A 48 7.17 -13.61 -2.53
CA THR A 48 8.38 -12.88 -2.96
C THR A 48 8.56 -12.82 -4.48
N SER A 49 7.68 -13.44 -5.26
CA SER A 49 7.84 -13.60 -6.72
C SER A 49 7.39 -12.41 -7.58
N TYR A 50 7.07 -11.27 -6.98
CA TYR A 50 6.61 -10.08 -7.70
C TYR A 50 7.76 -9.24 -8.23
N GLY A 51 7.75 -8.94 -9.54
CA GLY A 51 8.79 -8.14 -10.19
C GLY A 51 8.87 -6.71 -9.64
N GLU A 52 7.75 -6.17 -9.17
CA GLU A 52 7.66 -4.85 -8.57
C GLU A 52 8.52 -4.71 -7.31
N LEU A 53 8.66 -5.79 -6.52
CA LEU A 53 9.54 -5.79 -5.34
C LEU A 53 11.01 -5.62 -5.74
N GLU A 54 11.42 -6.28 -6.82
CA GLU A 54 12.77 -6.16 -7.36
C GLU A 54 12.99 -4.77 -7.96
N THR A 55 11.99 -4.21 -8.65
CA THR A 55 12.02 -2.81 -9.11
C THR A 55 12.21 -1.84 -7.94
N ALA A 56 11.48 -2.03 -6.83
CA ALA A 56 11.62 -1.19 -5.65
C ALA A 56 13.03 -1.23 -5.06
N ARG A 57 13.66 -2.41 -4.99
CA ARG A 57 15.06 -2.54 -4.54
C ARG A 57 16.03 -1.74 -5.42
N ARG A 58 15.80 -1.75 -6.74
CA ARG A 58 16.65 -1.01 -7.70
C ARG A 58 16.41 0.50 -7.67
N LEU A 59 15.20 0.92 -7.31
CA LEU A 59 14.80 2.33 -7.22
C LEU A 59 14.92 2.88 -5.79
N ALA A 60 15.48 2.12 -4.86
CA ALA A 60 15.79 2.60 -3.52
C ALA A 60 16.81 3.75 -3.59
N PRO A 61 16.68 4.78 -2.72
CA PRO A 61 15.73 4.90 -1.61
C PRO A 61 14.38 5.55 -2.00
N ASN A 62 14.19 5.93 -3.26
CA ASN A 62 13.03 6.72 -3.69
C ASN A 62 11.73 5.89 -3.77
N LEU A 63 11.82 4.58 -3.98
CA LEU A 63 10.68 3.67 -3.93
C LEU A 63 10.86 2.60 -2.86
N THR A 64 9.93 2.54 -1.92
CA THR A 64 9.81 1.43 -0.97
C THR A 64 8.51 0.68 -1.22
N ILE A 65 8.58 -0.65 -1.34
CA ILE A 65 7.41 -1.53 -1.36
C ILE A 65 7.55 -2.52 -0.21
N GLU A 66 6.54 -2.56 0.64
CA GLU A 66 6.44 -3.48 1.76
C GLU A 66 5.18 -4.32 1.64
N GLN A 67 5.32 -5.61 1.94
CA GLN A 67 4.23 -6.57 1.91
C GLN A 67 3.82 -6.94 3.33
N VAL A 68 2.52 -6.91 3.58
CA VAL A 68 1.93 -7.28 4.87
C VAL A 68 0.82 -8.28 4.62
N GLY A 69 1.16 -9.56 4.80
CA GLY A 69 0.25 -10.68 4.69
C GLY A 69 1.00 -12.00 4.58
N GLN A 70 0.26 -13.09 4.65
CA GLN A 70 0.81 -14.42 4.45
C GLN A 70 0.99 -14.74 2.96
N CYS A 71 1.73 -15.81 2.66
CA CYS A 71 1.81 -16.38 1.30
C CYS A 71 0.54 -17.18 0.92
N THR A 72 -0.43 -17.27 1.83
CA THR A 72 -1.68 -18.02 1.69
C THR A 72 -2.84 -17.09 1.36
N PHE A 73 -3.92 -17.67 0.83
CA PHE A 73 -5.15 -16.93 0.60
C PHE A 73 -5.85 -16.61 1.92
N VAL A 74 -6.35 -15.38 2.06
CA VAL A 74 -7.14 -14.94 3.20
C VAL A 74 -8.60 -15.30 2.96
N SER A 75 -9.21 -16.04 3.87
CA SER A 75 -10.65 -16.32 3.80
C SER A 75 -11.46 -15.09 4.18
N ARG A 76 -12.50 -14.76 3.41
CA ARG A 76 -13.43 -13.65 3.72
C ARG A 76 -14.33 -13.97 4.91
N ASP A 77 -14.87 -15.18 4.95
CA ASP A 77 -15.89 -15.57 5.95
C ASP A 77 -15.26 -15.98 7.29
N ASN A 78 -14.02 -16.48 7.26
CA ASN A 78 -13.30 -16.93 8.44
C ASN A 78 -11.79 -16.68 8.29
N PRO A 79 -11.34 -15.42 8.32
CA PRO A 79 -9.93 -15.07 8.19
C PRO A 79 -9.10 -15.67 9.33
N ASP A 80 -7.87 -16.08 9.02
CA ASP A 80 -6.96 -16.57 10.05
C ASP A 80 -6.63 -15.44 11.04
N PRO A 81 -6.60 -15.69 12.36
CA PRO A 81 -6.15 -14.71 13.35
C PRO A 81 -4.80 -14.07 13.01
N VAL A 82 -3.90 -14.79 12.33
CA VAL A 82 -2.62 -14.26 11.84
C VAL A 82 -2.83 -13.21 10.75
N ASP A 83 -3.74 -13.43 9.80
CA ASP A 83 -4.05 -12.47 8.74
C ASP A 83 -4.62 -11.18 9.33
N ARG A 84 -5.50 -11.30 10.32
CA ARG A 84 -6.04 -10.15 11.05
C ARG A 84 -4.95 -9.36 11.76
N ARG A 85 -4.08 -10.03 12.53
CA ARG A 85 -2.98 -9.37 13.23
C ARG A 85 -2.04 -8.65 12.25
N MET A 86 -1.66 -9.31 11.16
CA MET A 86 -0.81 -8.70 10.14
C MET A 86 -1.49 -7.48 9.50
N ALA A 87 -2.78 -7.56 9.18
CA ALA A 87 -3.53 -6.42 8.64
C ALA A 87 -3.58 -5.24 9.62
N GLU A 88 -3.85 -5.48 10.91
CA GLU A 88 -3.86 -4.47 11.97
C GLU A 88 -2.47 -3.81 12.14
N GLU A 89 -1.40 -4.61 12.17
CA GLU A 89 -0.02 -4.11 12.24
C GLU A 89 0.37 -3.29 11.00
N GLY A 90 0.02 -3.79 9.81
CA GLY A 90 0.23 -3.09 8.54
C GLY A 90 -0.52 -1.77 8.49
N PHE A 91 -1.75 -1.75 8.98
CA PHE A 91 -2.58 -0.54 9.03
C PHE A 91 -1.99 0.49 10.01
N ALA A 92 -1.60 0.07 11.22
CA ALA A 92 -0.94 0.94 12.18
C ALA A 92 0.36 1.53 11.62
N LYS A 93 1.11 0.76 10.83
CA LYS A 93 2.31 1.23 10.14
C LYS A 93 1.99 2.22 9.03
N ALA A 94 1.00 1.91 8.18
CA ALA A 94 0.52 2.80 7.12
C ALA A 94 0.12 4.16 7.69
N HIS A 95 -0.64 4.17 8.79
CA HIS A 95 -1.05 5.39 9.47
C HIS A 95 0.15 6.25 9.91
N LYS A 96 1.17 5.63 10.53
CA LYS A 96 2.41 6.33 10.91
C LYS A 96 3.14 6.92 9.70
N ILE A 97 3.18 6.19 8.59
CA ILE A 97 3.88 6.60 7.36
C ILE A 97 3.16 7.76 6.68
N VAL A 98 1.83 7.72 6.60
CA VAL A 98 1.04 8.83 6.06
C VAL A 98 1.25 10.10 6.88
N LEU A 99 1.32 9.99 8.20
CA LEU A 99 1.49 11.12 9.11
C LEU A 99 2.94 11.62 9.26
N SER A 100 3.95 10.86 8.80
CA SER A 100 5.36 11.24 9.03
C SER A 100 5.80 12.45 8.20
N GLY A 101 5.15 12.71 7.06
CA GLY A 101 5.56 13.76 6.12
C GLY A 101 6.90 13.48 5.40
N GLU A 102 7.40 12.24 5.50
CA GLU A 102 8.64 11.79 4.86
C GLU A 102 8.47 11.37 3.39
N TYR A 103 7.24 11.05 2.99
CA TYR A 103 6.90 10.56 1.66
C TYR A 103 5.96 11.54 0.95
N ASP A 104 6.16 11.70 -0.35
CA ASP A 104 5.33 12.54 -1.20
C ASP A 104 4.12 11.77 -1.76
N LEU A 105 4.24 10.44 -1.86
CA LEU A 105 3.17 9.54 -2.25
C LEU A 105 3.17 8.28 -1.37
N VAL A 106 2.01 7.97 -0.80
CA VAL A 106 1.77 6.71 -0.07
C VAL A 106 0.65 5.94 -0.77
N VAL A 107 0.90 4.67 -1.07
CA VAL A 107 -0.06 3.76 -1.71
C VAL A 107 -0.44 2.66 -0.73
N LEU A 108 -1.74 2.52 -0.46
CA LEU A 108 -2.31 1.43 0.33
C LEU A 108 -2.94 0.42 -0.64
N ASP A 109 -2.15 -0.51 -1.17
CA ASP A 109 -2.61 -1.50 -2.15
C ASP A 109 -3.41 -2.62 -1.44
N GLU A 110 -4.59 -2.95 -2.00
CA GLU A 110 -5.56 -3.90 -1.43
C GLU A 110 -6.22 -3.49 -0.09
N ILE A 111 -6.09 -2.24 0.36
CA ILE A 111 -6.75 -1.77 1.61
C ILE A 111 -8.28 -1.93 1.56
N ASN A 112 -8.90 -1.75 0.39
CA ASN A 112 -10.34 -1.95 0.23
C ASN A 112 -10.75 -3.39 0.56
N CYS A 113 -9.91 -4.38 0.21
CA CYS A 113 -10.15 -5.79 0.50
C CYS A 113 -10.00 -6.08 2.00
N VAL A 114 -9.02 -5.47 2.66
CA VAL A 114 -8.82 -5.59 4.12
C VAL A 114 -10.07 -5.14 4.89
N VAL A 115 -10.66 -4.02 4.49
CA VAL A 115 -11.88 -3.49 5.09
C VAL A 115 -13.09 -4.36 4.75
N ASP A 116 -13.24 -4.77 3.48
CA ASP A 116 -14.34 -5.63 3.04
C ASP A 116 -14.34 -7.01 3.72
N PHE A 117 -13.15 -7.49 4.11
CA PHE A 117 -12.98 -8.76 4.83
C PHE A 117 -13.09 -8.59 6.35
N GLY A 118 -13.36 -7.38 6.84
CA GLY A 118 -13.53 -7.09 8.26
C GLY A 118 -12.25 -7.24 9.09
N LEU A 119 -11.07 -7.20 8.45
CA LEU A 119 -9.78 -7.29 9.13
C LEU A 119 -9.44 -5.99 9.85
N VAL A 120 -9.84 -4.85 9.28
CA VAL A 120 -9.69 -3.52 9.86
C VAL A 120 -11.03 -2.77 9.73
N PRO A 121 -11.54 -2.14 10.80
CA PRO A 121 -12.75 -1.32 10.75
C PRO A 121 -12.63 -0.16 9.76
N VAL A 122 -13.72 0.18 9.06
CA VAL A 122 -13.74 1.32 8.14
C VAL A 122 -13.62 2.66 8.88
N GLU A 123 -14.01 2.68 10.16
CA GLU A 123 -13.90 3.82 11.05
C GLU A 123 -12.45 4.27 11.21
N ASP A 124 -11.51 3.32 11.24
CA ASP A 124 -10.09 3.60 11.41
C ASP A 124 -9.50 4.32 10.19
N LEU A 125 -10.14 4.22 9.01
CA LEU A 125 -9.74 4.93 7.79
C LEU A 125 -10.17 6.40 7.74
N LYS A 126 -11.07 6.85 8.62
CA LYS A 126 -11.67 8.19 8.56
C LYS A 126 -10.88 9.26 9.33
N ALA A 127 -9.68 8.93 9.81
CA ALA A 127 -8.79 9.82 10.55
C ALA A 127 -8.28 11.01 9.71
#